data_AF-B1V5M4-F1
#
_entry.id   AF-B1V5M4-F1
#
_cell.length_a   1.000
_cell.length_b   1.000
_cell.length_c   1.000
_cell.angle_alpha   90.00
_cell.angle_beta   90.00
_cell.angle_gamma   90.00
#
_symmetry.space_group_name_H-M   'P 1'
#
loop_
_entity.id
_entity.type
_entity.pdbx_description
1 polymer ?
#
loop_
_entity_poly.entity_id
_entity_poly.type
_entity_poly.pdbx_seq_one_letter_code
_entity_poly.pdbx_strand_id
1 'polypeptide(L)'
;MVVPNDNEIYNFCPIQHPADDVNTDIITTHFDYHSISGRLLKLDILGHDDPTVLRMLQDLTGLDPKTIPLNDPKVISLFTSPDALGVTKEELGCEVGSYGLPEFGTKFVRQMLVDTQPKSFADLVRISGLSHGTDVWLNNAQYFIKEGYTTLKDCIATRDDIMVYLMYKDLPPKTAFTIMEKVRKGKGLSEDDEALMREKNVPDWYIESCKRIKYMFPKGHAVAYVMMAVRIAYYKVYYPEAYYTTYFTVRADDFDADLICKGEEAIKAKMEELNSLGNNISVKEKGLLTILEISYEMYKRGLNFLKVDLYKSEATKFKIEEDGIRPPLNALQGVGDNAAKSIVECRVNGEFISKEDLRLRSKVSKTVIETLDNHGCLEGMQESNQLSLFG
;
A
#
# COMPACT_ATOMS: atom_id res chain seq x y z
N MET A 1 22.43 13.38 0.99
CA MET A 1 22.67 14.73 1.59
C MET A 1 23.34 15.58 0.53
N VAL A 2 23.03 16.88 0.47
CA VAL A 2 23.63 17.79 -0.53
C VAL A 2 24.68 18.65 0.16
N VAL A 3 25.94 18.44 -0.18
CA VAL A 3 27.07 19.26 0.32
C VAL A 3 27.26 20.44 -0.64
N PRO A 4 27.28 21.69 -0.14
CA PRO A 4 27.61 22.86 -0.95
C PRO A 4 28.97 22.73 -1.62
N ASN A 5 29.12 23.26 -2.84
CA ASN A 5 30.36 23.15 -3.62
C ASN A 5 31.54 23.95 -3.03
N ASP A 6 31.25 24.93 -2.17
CA ASP A 6 32.21 25.72 -1.41
C ASP A 6 32.53 25.09 -0.04
N ASN A 7 32.13 23.83 0.17
CA ASN A 7 32.30 23.10 1.42
C ASN A 7 32.70 21.63 1.17
N GLU A 8 33.06 20.92 2.23
CA GLU A 8 33.39 19.48 2.18
C GLU A 8 32.61 18.71 3.24
N ILE A 9 32.37 17.41 2.99
CA ILE A 9 31.56 16.58 3.91
C ILE A 9 32.18 16.50 5.31
N TYR A 10 33.52 16.53 5.41
CA TYR A 10 34.27 16.40 6.66
C TYR A 10 34.08 17.56 7.63
N ASN A 11 33.59 18.73 7.15
CA ASN A 11 33.18 19.83 8.02
C ASN A 11 31.91 19.52 8.81
N PHE A 12 31.18 18.46 8.44
CA PHE A 12 29.90 18.09 9.04
C PHE A 12 29.92 16.67 9.63
N CYS A 13 30.56 15.73 8.96
CA CYS A 13 30.42 14.31 9.25
C CYS A 13 31.54 13.46 8.60
N PRO A 14 32.07 12.43 9.29
CA PRO A 14 32.84 11.37 8.63
C PRO A 14 31.97 10.60 7.62
N ILE A 15 32.61 9.84 6.72
CA ILE A 15 31.93 8.99 5.74
C ILE A 15 32.34 7.53 5.93
N GLN A 16 31.50 6.61 5.46
CA GLN A 16 31.75 5.17 5.51
C GLN A 16 31.01 4.44 4.38
N HIS A 17 31.16 3.12 4.32
CA HIS A 17 30.26 2.26 3.57
C HIS A 17 29.12 1.75 4.47
N PRO A 18 27.91 1.56 3.93
CA PRO A 18 26.81 0.96 4.68
C PRO A 18 27.19 -0.48 5.06
N ALA A 19 26.99 -0.84 6.33
CA ALA A 19 27.29 -2.16 6.89
C ALA A 19 28.74 -2.65 6.61
N ASP A 20 29.69 -1.72 6.43
CA ASP A 20 31.09 -1.98 6.12
C ASP A 20 31.32 -2.83 4.84
N ASP A 21 30.34 -2.87 3.93
CA ASP A 21 30.49 -3.56 2.65
C ASP A 21 31.35 -2.74 1.69
N VAL A 22 32.60 -3.16 1.51
CA VAL A 22 33.59 -2.50 0.65
C VAL A 22 33.32 -2.67 -0.85
N ASN A 23 32.38 -3.53 -1.25
CA ASN A 23 32.04 -3.75 -2.66
C ASN A 23 30.90 -2.85 -3.15
N THR A 24 30.25 -2.08 -2.27
CA THR A 24 29.19 -1.16 -2.67
C THR A 24 29.74 0.20 -3.10
N ASP A 25 29.25 0.70 -4.22
CA ASP A 25 29.56 2.06 -4.69
C ASP A 25 28.86 3.15 -3.83
N ILE A 26 28.01 2.74 -2.89
CA ILE A 26 27.27 3.66 -2.02
C ILE A 26 28.16 4.08 -0.85
N ILE A 27 28.38 5.40 -0.73
CA ILE A 27 29.01 6.04 0.43
C ILE A 27 27.91 6.66 1.30
N THR A 28 27.97 6.41 2.61
CA THR A 28 27.04 6.95 3.61
C THR A 28 27.72 7.91 4.57
N THR A 29 26.93 8.80 5.17
CA THR A 29 27.38 9.60 6.32
C THR A 29 27.51 8.70 7.54
N HIS A 30 28.56 8.88 8.33
CA HIS A 30 28.75 8.15 9.58
C HIS A 30 27.70 8.53 10.64
N PHE A 31 27.39 9.82 10.74
CA PHE A 31 26.27 10.29 11.54
C PHE A 31 24.96 10.09 10.79
N ASP A 32 23.91 9.79 11.55
CA ASP A 32 22.55 9.81 11.03
C ASP A 32 22.11 11.23 10.66
N TYR A 33 21.01 11.31 9.91
CA TYR A 33 20.45 12.60 9.52
C TYR A 33 20.06 13.48 10.72
N HIS A 34 19.60 12.90 11.83
CA HIS A 34 19.13 13.67 12.98
C HIS A 34 20.25 14.52 13.60
N SER A 35 21.47 13.97 13.63
CA SER A 35 22.67 14.63 14.16
C SER A 35 23.12 15.82 13.30
N ILE A 36 22.88 15.77 11.99
CA ILE A 36 23.28 16.80 11.02
C ILE A 36 22.09 17.62 10.47
N SER A 37 20.89 17.37 10.97
CA SER A 37 19.67 18.09 10.58
C SER A 37 19.83 19.59 10.85
N GLY A 38 19.45 20.42 9.88
CA GLY A 38 19.59 21.88 9.94
C GLY A 38 20.95 22.42 9.49
N ARG A 39 21.92 21.56 9.15
CA ARG A 39 23.23 21.96 8.62
C ARG A 39 23.35 21.74 7.12
N LEU A 40 22.83 20.61 6.63
CA LEU A 40 22.85 20.23 5.22
C LEU A 40 21.43 20.01 4.70
N LEU A 41 21.22 20.35 3.42
CA LEU A 41 19.97 20.05 2.73
C LEU A 41 19.89 18.53 2.44
N LYS A 42 18.67 18.00 2.54
CA LYS A 42 18.35 16.61 2.22
C LYS A 42 17.37 16.56 1.06
N LEU A 43 17.66 15.71 0.07
CA LEU A 43 16.69 15.27 -0.93
C LEU A 43 16.18 13.91 -0.48
N ASP A 44 14.91 13.82 -0.10
CA ASP A 44 14.25 12.55 0.22
C ASP A 44 13.80 11.88 -1.08
N ILE A 45 14.69 11.06 -1.64
CA ILE A 45 14.42 10.23 -2.83
C ILE A 45 13.91 8.88 -2.34
N LEU A 46 12.59 8.78 -2.16
CA LEU A 46 11.94 7.61 -1.60
C LEU A 46 11.42 6.68 -2.71
N GLY A 47 11.52 5.37 -2.49
CA GLY A 47 10.77 4.38 -3.26
C GLY A 47 9.32 4.30 -2.75
N HIS A 48 8.37 4.15 -3.68
CA HIS A 48 6.95 4.00 -3.37
C HIS A 48 6.24 3.25 -4.50
N ASP A 49 5.20 2.47 -4.18
CA ASP A 49 4.52 1.62 -5.16
C ASP A 49 3.49 2.36 -6.01
N ASP A 50 2.83 3.39 -5.46
CA ASP A 50 1.81 4.17 -6.19
C ASP A 50 2.25 4.64 -7.59
N PRO A 51 3.45 5.22 -7.79
CA PRO A 51 3.96 5.52 -9.13
C PRO A 51 4.08 4.29 -10.03
N THR A 52 4.57 3.16 -9.51
CA THR A 52 4.71 1.90 -10.25
C THR A 52 3.35 1.33 -10.65
N VAL A 53 2.37 1.38 -9.73
CA VAL A 53 0.99 0.97 -9.98
C VAL A 53 0.36 1.83 -11.07
N LEU A 54 0.39 3.16 -10.93
CA LEU A 54 -0.18 4.06 -11.94
C LEU A 54 0.50 3.93 -13.30
N ARG A 55 1.82 3.69 -13.32
CA ARG A 55 2.56 3.46 -14.54
C ARG A 55 2.09 2.18 -15.25
N MET A 56 1.99 1.06 -14.53
CA MET A 56 1.53 -0.20 -15.09
C MET A 56 0.06 -0.12 -15.54
N LEU A 57 -0.80 0.56 -14.78
CA LEU A 57 -2.19 0.80 -15.19
C LEU A 57 -2.28 1.62 -16.49
N GLN A 58 -1.45 2.66 -16.62
CA GLN A 58 -1.35 3.42 -17.86
C GLN A 58 -0.86 2.55 -19.01
N ASP A 59 0.18 1.74 -18.81
CA ASP A 59 0.73 0.86 -19.84
C ASP A 59 -0.30 -0.21 -20.30
N LEU A 60 -1.14 -0.72 -19.39
CA LEU A 60 -2.18 -1.70 -19.69
C LEU A 60 -3.42 -1.11 -20.37
N THR A 61 -3.82 0.11 -20.01
CA THR A 61 -5.10 0.69 -20.45
C THR A 61 -4.97 1.79 -21.50
N GLY A 62 -3.77 2.36 -21.66
CA GLY A 62 -3.53 3.55 -22.48
C GLY A 62 -4.06 4.86 -21.88
N LEU A 63 -4.78 4.82 -20.76
CA LEU A 63 -5.35 6.01 -20.12
C LEU A 63 -4.30 6.74 -19.28
N ASP A 64 -4.03 8.01 -19.59
CA ASP A 64 -3.14 8.86 -18.78
C ASP A 64 -3.76 9.16 -17.41
N PRO A 65 -3.14 8.74 -16.29
CA PRO A 65 -3.65 8.98 -14.94
C PRO A 65 -3.90 10.45 -14.61
N LYS A 66 -3.20 11.38 -15.27
CA LYS A 66 -3.36 12.82 -15.04
C LYS A 66 -4.69 13.36 -15.55
N THR A 67 -5.32 12.68 -16.51
CA THR A 67 -6.61 13.08 -17.10
C THR A 67 -7.81 12.62 -16.27
N ILE A 68 -7.60 11.74 -15.29
CA ILE A 68 -8.66 11.17 -14.46
C ILE A 68 -9.28 12.24 -13.54
N PRO A 69 -10.62 12.39 -13.53
CA PRO A 69 -11.31 13.30 -12.63
C PRO A 69 -11.19 12.86 -11.17
N LEU A 70 -10.90 13.81 -10.27
CA LEU A 70 -10.76 13.55 -8.83
C LEU A 70 -12.10 13.54 -8.07
N ASN A 71 -13.20 13.81 -8.78
CA ASN A 71 -14.55 13.94 -8.22
C ASN A 71 -15.58 13.06 -8.95
N ASP A 72 -15.13 12.01 -9.65
CA ASP A 72 -16.05 11.05 -10.27
C ASP A 72 -16.98 10.44 -9.20
N PRO A 73 -18.32 10.59 -9.33
CA PRO A 73 -19.25 10.13 -8.29
C PRO A 73 -19.19 8.63 -8.03
N LYS A 74 -18.96 7.81 -9.06
CA LYS A 74 -18.88 6.35 -8.94
C LYS A 74 -17.61 5.95 -8.19
N VAL A 75 -16.49 6.61 -8.47
CA VAL A 75 -15.23 6.41 -7.74
C VAL A 75 -15.33 6.89 -6.29
N ILE A 76 -15.88 8.07 -6.03
CA ILE A 76 -16.06 8.57 -4.66
C ILE A 76 -17.01 7.68 -3.87
N SER A 77 -18.02 7.07 -4.51
CA SER A 77 -18.96 6.19 -3.81
C SER A 77 -18.29 4.94 -3.20
N LEU A 78 -17.14 4.48 -3.73
CA LEU A 78 -16.38 3.36 -3.19
C LEU A 78 -15.98 3.54 -1.73
N PHE A 79 -15.82 4.78 -1.27
CA PHE A 79 -15.44 5.08 0.11
C PHE A 79 -16.64 5.03 1.08
N THR A 80 -17.82 4.66 0.60
CA THR A 80 -19.06 4.52 1.40
C THR A 80 -19.89 3.27 1.10
N SER A 81 -19.67 2.63 -0.06
CA SER A 81 -20.38 1.41 -0.48
C SER A 81 -19.59 0.65 -1.55
N PRO A 82 -19.69 -0.69 -1.63
CA PRO A 82 -19.13 -1.47 -2.73
C PRO A 82 -20.01 -1.48 -4.01
N ASP A 83 -21.21 -0.88 -4.01
CA ASP A 83 -22.17 -0.98 -5.13
C ASP A 83 -21.58 -0.61 -6.51
N ALA A 84 -20.67 0.37 -6.55
CA ALA A 84 -19.99 0.77 -7.78
C ALA A 84 -19.11 -0.33 -8.41
N LEU A 85 -18.75 -1.35 -7.62
CA LEU A 85 -18.02 -2.54 -8.06
C LEU A 85 -18.94 -3.64 -8.59
N GLY A 86 -20.26 -3.52 -8.41
CA GLY A 86 -21.25 -4.51 -8.81
C GLY A 86 -21.45 -5.65 -7.82
N VAL A 87 -21.05 -5.47 -6.55
CA VAL A 87 -21.17 -6.47 -5.48
C VAL A 87 -21.82 -5.85 -4.25
N THR A 88 -22.57 -6.63 -3.49
CA THR A 88 -23.23 -6.15 -2.26
C THR A 88 -22.28 -6.18 -1.06
N LYS A 89 -22.66 -5.48 0.00
CA LYS A 89 -21.92 -5.47 1.27
C LYS A 89 -21.88 -6.86 1.90
N GLU A 90 -22.97 -7.61 1.79
CA GLU A 90 -23.10 -8.97 2.31
C GLU A 90 -22.24 -9.96 1.54
N GLU A 91 -22.20 -9.85 0.20
CA GLU A 91 -21.35 -10.69 -0.64
C GLU A 91 -19.87 -10.48 -0.35
N LEU A 92 -19.47 -9.21 -0.20
CA LEU A 92 -18.09 -8.81 0.03
C LEU A 92 -17.65 -8.95 1.50
N GLY A 93 -18.60 -8.96 2.44
CA GLY A 93 -18.32 -8.87 3.88
C GLY A 93 -17.70 -7.52 4.28
N CYS A 94 -17.94 -6.46 3.52
CA CYS A 94 -17.38 -5.13 3.76
C CYS A 94 -18.36 -4.02 3.38
N GLU A 95 -18.48 -3.02 4.26
CA GLU A 95 -19.36 -1.86 4.07
C GLU A 95 -18.91 -0.91 2.95
N VAL A 96 -17.64 -0.96 2.53
CA VAL A 96 -17.02 -0.04 1.58
C VAL A 96 -16.27 -0.79 0.50
N GLY A 97 -16.12 -0.18 -0.68
CA GLY A 97 -15.40 -0.74 -1.84
C GLY A 97 -13.91 -0.39 -1.90
N SER A 98 -13.25 -0.13 -0.77
CA SER A 98 -11.88 0.41 -0.75
C SER A 98 -10.75 -0.62 -0.64
N TYR A 99 -11.03 -1.92 -0.72
CA TYR A 99 -10.00 -2.96 -0.71
C TYR A 99 -8.89 -2.70 -1.75
N GLY A 100 -7.63 -2.88 -1.34
CA GLY A 100 -6.45 -2.68 -2.17
C GLY A 100 -6.11 -1.23 -2.54
N LEU A 101 -6.98 -0.25 -2.22
CA LEU A 101 -6.67 1.17 -2.41
C LEU A 101 -5.61 1.61 -1.40
N PRO A 102 -4.57 2.35 -1.82
CA PRO A 102 -3.56 2.85 -0.90
C PRO A 102 -4.22 3.75 0.15
N GLU A 103 -3.75 3.66 1.39
CA GLU A 103 -4.32 4.24 2.60
C GLU A 103 -5.69 3.67 3.03
N PHE A 104 -6.65 3.66 2.10
CA PHE A 104 -8.05 3.42 2.40
C PHE A 104 -8.46 1.94 2.47
N GLY A 105 -7.59 1.01 2.07
CA GLY A 105 -7.87 -0.42 2.11
C GLY A 105 -7.69 -1.08 3.49
N THR A 106 -6.98 -0.42 4.41
CA THR A 106 -6.70 -0.99 5.73
C THR A 106 -7.98 -1.13 6.56
N LYS A 107 -8.07 -2.16 7.41
CA LYS A 107 -9.23 -2.37 8.31
C LYS A 107 -9.53 -1.13 9.18
N PHE A 108 -8.48 -0.46 9.66
CA PHE A 108 -8.60 0.76 10.45
C PHE A 108 -9.25 1.91 9.66
N VAL A 109 -8.76 2.18 8.45
CA VAL A 109 -9.31 3.27 7.63
C VAL A 109 -10.68 2.91 7.08
N ARG A 110 -10.95 1.65 6.74
CA ARG A 110 -12.30 1.19 6.38
C ARG A 110 -13.32 1.46 7.50
N GLN A 111 -12.98 1.20 8.75
CA GLN A 111 -13.86 1.57 9.88
C GLN A 111 -14.04 3.09 9.97
N MET A 112 -12.98 3.88 9.75
CA MET A 112 -13.08 5.34 9.73
C MET A 112 -14.00 5.84 8.60
N LEU A 113 -13.93 5.23 7.42
CA LEU A 113 -14.83 5.52 6.29
C LEU A 113 -16.30 5.23 6.67
N VAL A 114 -16.56 4.11 7.34
CA VAL A 114 -17.91 3.77 7.84
C VAL A 114 -18.40 4.81 8.84
N ASP A 115 -17.55 5.21 9.79
CA ASP A 115 -17.90 6.20 10.82
C ASP A 115 -18.15 7.60 10.25
N THR A 116 -17.50 7.96 9.13
CA THR A 116 -17.47 9.34 8.61
C THR A 116 -18.27 9.58 7.34
N GLN A 117 -18.59 8.54 6.58
CA GLN A 117 -19.40 8.59 5.35
C GLN A 117 -18.99 9.72 4.38
N PRO A 118 -17.72 9.79 3.94
CA PRO A 118 -17.21 10.89 3.11
C PRO A 118 -17.98 11.04 1.80
N LYS A 119 -18.20 12.28 1.36
CA LYS A 119 -18.97 12.60 0.14
C LYS A 119 -18.15 13.34 -0.91
N SER A 120 -16.93 13.73 -0.60
CA SER A 120 -16.09 14.54 -1.47
C SER A 120 -14.61 14.19 -1.37
N PHE A 121 -13.84 14.60 -2.39
CA PHE A 121 -12.38 14.55 -2.36
C PHE A 121 -11.80 15.24 -1.11
N ALA A 122 -12.38 16.36 -0.69
CA ALA A 122 -11.94 17.09 0.50
C ALA A 122 -12.15 16.26 1.79
N ASP A 123 -13.24 15.51 1.89
CA ASP A 123 -13.47 14.61 3.03
C ASP A 123 -12.41 13.50 3.07
N LEU A 124 -12.06 12.92 1.92
CA LEU A 124 -10.99 11.92 1.82
C LEU A 124 -9.63 12.48 2.23
N VAL A 125 -9.31 13.73 1.87
CA VAL A 125 -8.08 14.42 2.34
C VAL A 125 -8.07 14.55 3.85
N ARG A 126 -9.22 14.85 4.46
CA ARG A 126 -9.33 14.96 5.92
C ARG A 126 -9.18 13.60 6.59
N ILE A 127 -9.82 12.57 6.07
CA ILE A 127 -9.68 11.19 6.54
C ILE A 127 -8.24 10.70 6.42
N SER A 128 -7.56 11.00 5.31
CA SER A 128 -6.13 10.70 5.13
C SER A 128 -5.27 11.37 6.20
N GLY A 129 -5.54 12.62 6.56
CA GLY A 129 -4.86 13.26 7.68
C GLY A 129 -5.15 12.59 9.03
N LEU A 130 -6.42 12.23 9.27
CA LEU A 130 -6.88 11.60 10.52
C LEU A 130 -6.39 10.16 10.70
N SER A 131 -6.15 9.43 9.62
CA SER A 131 -5.67 8.05 9.65
C SER A 131 -4.17 7.93 9.93
N HIS A 132 -3.44 9.04 9.88
CA HIS A 132 -1.98 9.07 10.02
C HIS A 132 -1.54 9.77 11.30
N GLY A 133 -1.17 8.95 12.29
CA GLY A 133 -0.59 9.41 13.54
C GLY A 133 -1.33 8.88 14.76
N THR A 134 -0.56 8.56 15.80
CA THR A 134 -1.11 8.11 17.08
C THR A 134 -1.90 9.24 17.75
N ASP A 135 -3.04 8.90 18.32
CA ASP A 135 -3.97 9.80 19.02
C ASP A 135 -4.50 10.98 18.15
N VAL A 136 -4.60 10.78 16.84
CA VAL A 136 -5.27 11.73 15.91
C VAL A 136 -6.76 11.39 15.78
N TRP A 137 -7.08 10.14 15.40
CA TRP A 137 -8.46 9.66 15.30
C TRP A 137 -8.96 9.03 16.60
N LEU A 138 -8.40 7.88 16.98
CA LEU A 138 -8.75 7.16 18.20
C LEU A 138 -8.42 8.02 19.42
N ASN A 139 -9.31 8.01 20.42
CA ASN A 139 -9.21 8.83 21.64
C ASN A 139 -9.16 10.36 21.40
N ASN A 140 -9.44 10.84 20.19
CA ASN A 140 -9.36 12.25 19.85
C ASN A 140 -10.47 12.67 18.87
N ALA A 141 -10.19 12.86 17.57
CA ALA A 141 -11.19 13.37 16.62
C ALA A 141 -12.47 12.52 16.60
N GLN A 142 -12.35 11.18 16.69
CA GLN A 142 -13.52 10.30 16.76
C GLN A 142 -14.40 10.60 17.98
N TYR A 143 -13.79 10.85 19.14
CA TYR A 143 -14.50 11.18 20.39
C TYR A 143 -15.21 12.53 20.24
N PHE A 144 -14.51 13.57 19.83
CA PHE A 144 -15.09 14.91 19.72
C PHE A 144 -16.19 15.01 18.66
N ILE A 145 -16.12 14.20 17.59
CA ILE A 145 -17.20 14.08 16.61
C ILE A 145 -18.40 13.36 17.21
N LYS A 146 -18.20 12.23 17.91
CA LYS A 146 -19.29 11.46 18.53
C LYS A 146 -20.04 12.24 19.63
N GLU A 147 -19.33 13.02 20.42
CA GLU A 147 -19.91 13.86 21.47
C GLU A 147 -20.53 15.17 20.93
N GLY A 148 -20.42 15.45 19.62
CA GLY A 148 -21.01 16.63 18.99
C GLY A 148 -20.26 17.94 19.20
N TYR A 149 -19.00 17.91 19.65
CA TYR A 149 -18.16 19.11 19.77
C TYR A 149 -17.67 19.65 18.43
N THR A 150 -17.54 18.78 17.42
CA THR A 150 -17.08 19.13 16.08
C THR A 150 -17.65 18.20 15.02
N THR A 151 -17.38 18.48 13.75
CA THR A 151 -17.76 17.66 12.59
C THR A 151 -16.51 17.13 11.88
N LEU A 152 -16.67 16.19 10.95
CA LEU A 152 -15.56 15.80 10.06
C LEU A 152 -14.94 17.02 9.39
N LYS A 153 -15.75 18.01 8.97
CA LYS A 153 -15.30 19.21 8.27
C LYS A 153 -14.50 20.17 9.14
N ASP A 154 -14.80 20.24 10.44
CA ASP A 154 -14.28 21.27 11.35
C ASP A 154 -13.26 20.73 12.37
N CYS A 155 -13.02 19.41 12.43
CA CYS A 155 -12.03 18.82 13.32
C CYS A 155 -10.58 19.14 12.89
N ILE A 156 -9.60 18.76 13.71
CA ILE A 156 -8.17 18.89 13.36
C ILE A 156 -7.77 17.65 12.55
N ALA A 157 -7.68 17.78 11.23
CA ALA A 157 -7.30 16.67 10.35
C ALA A 157 -5.85 16.76 9.87
N THR A 158 -5.32 17.97 9.73
CA THR A 158 -3.97 18.24 9.28
C THR A 158 -3.33 19.33 10.12
N ARG A 159 -1.99 19.41 10.14
CA ARG A 159 -1.30 20.48 10.88
C ARG A 159 -1.72 21.87 10.39
N ASP A 160 -1.94 22.02 9.10
CA ASP A 160 -2.31 23.29 8.48
C ASP A 160 -3.64 23.82 9.03
N ASP A 161 -4.57 22.93 9.40
CA ASP A 161 -5.83 23.31 10.05
C ASP A 161 -5.59 24.04 11.38
N ILE A 162 -4.54 23.67 12.14
CA ILE A 162 -4.18 24.35 13.40
C ILE A 162 -3.73 25.78 13.13
N MET A 163 -2.76 25.96 12.24
CA MET A 163 -2.21 27.28 11.97
C MET A 163 -3.30 28.21 11.42
N VAL A 164 -4.08 27.75 10.45
CA VAL A 164 -5.12 28.56 9.80
C VAL A 164 -6.24 28.89 10.79
N TYR A 165 -6.69 27.93 11.60
CA TYR A 165 -7.74 28.17 12.58
C TYR A 165 -7.31 29.16 13.67
N LEU A 166 -6.08 29.04 14.18
CA LEU A 166 -5.56 29.96 15.18
C LEU A 166 -5.38 31.37 14.63
N MET A 167 -4.94 31.50 13.37
CA MET A 167 -4.92 32.80 12.69
C MET A 167 -6.32 33.39 12.51
N TYR A 168 -7.33 32.56 12.21
CA TYR A 168 -8.73 32.99 12.15
C TYR A 168 -9.28 33.45 13.52
N LYS A 169 -8.69 32.96 14.61
CA LYS A 169 -8.95 33.40 15.99
C LYS A 169 -8.07 34.60 16.41
N ASP A 170 -7.46 35.30 15.46
CA ASP A 170 -6.61 36.47 15.70
C ASP A 170 -5.35 36.21 16.55
N LEU A 171 -4.82 34.97 16.55
CA LEU A 171 -3.48 34.72 17.08
C LEU A 171 -2.42 35.21 16.08
N PRO A 172 -1.29 35.78 16.55
CA PRO A 172 -0.19 36.19 15.68
C PRO A 172 0.32 35.02 14.80
N PRO A 173 0.58 35.23 13.48
CA PRO A 173 0.94 34.14 12.58
C PRO A 173 2.16 33.31 13.01
N LYS A 174 3.19 33.97 13.58
CA LYS A 174 4.38 33.28 14.11
C LYS A 174 4.02 32.36 15.28
N THR A 175 3.14 32.81 16.18
CA THR A 175 2.67 32.01 17.32
C THR A 175 1.82 30.84 16.86
N ALA A 176 0.87 31.06 15.95
CA ALA A 176 0.06 30.00 15.36
C ALA A 176 0.91 28.92 14.67
N PHE A 177 1.94 29.33 13.91
CA PHE A 177 2.91 28.44 13.30
C PHE A 177 3.70 27.63 14.34
N THR A 178 4.21 28.28 15.39
CA THR A 178 4.95 27.60 16.45
C THR A 178 4.08 26.57 17.19
N ILE A 179 2.83 26.92 17.52
CA ILE A 179 1.86 26.00 18.13
C ILE A 179 1.62 24.79 17.22
N MET A 180 1.32 25.02 15.94
CA MET A 180 1.17 23.95 14.95
C MET A 180 2.38 23.00 14.92
N GLU A 181 3.60 23.55 14.85
CA GLU A 181 4.84 22.75 14.78
C GLU A 181 5.11 21.97 16.07
N LYS A 182 4.68 22.46 17.24
CA LYS A 182 4.75 21.71 18.50
C LYS A 182 3.75 20.55 18.50
N VAL A 183 2.48 20.84 18.20
CA VAL A 183 1.39 19.85 18.22
C VAL A 183 1.63 18.72 17.22
N ARG A 184 2.00 19.02 15.97
CA ARG A 184 2.26 17.99 14.95
C ARG A 184 3.43 17.07 15.27
N LYS A 185 4.31 17.46 16.20
CA LYS A 185 5.45 16.67 16.71
C LYS A 185 5.15 16.01 18.07
N GLY A 186 3.91 16.06 18.54
CA GLY A 186 3.53 15.48 19.82
C GLY A 186 4.10 16.18 21.04
N LYS A 187 4.52 17.45 20.91
CA LYS A 187 5.09 18.23 22.02
C LYS A 187 4.03 18.92 22.89
N GLY A 188 2.75 18.75 22.56
CA GLY A 188 1.63 19.39 23.26
C GLY A 188 1.67 20.92 23.21
N LEU A 189 1.03 21.54 24.19
CA LEU A 189 0.91 22.98 24.37
C LEU A 189 1.59 23.40 25.69
N SER A 190 2.22 24.57 25.74
CA SER A 190 2.64 25.18 27.01
C SER A 190 1.48 25.94 27.68
N GLU A 191 1.60 26.24 28.96
CA GLU A 191 0.60 27.04 29.70
C GLU A 191 0.32 28.38 29.01
N ASP A 192 1.36 29.07 28.50
CA ASP A 192 1.21 30.30 27.72
C ASP A 192 0.45 30.09 26.40
N ASP A 193 0.64 28.94 25.73
CA ASP A 193 -0.08 28.64 24.48
C ASP A 193 -1.58 28.48 24.81
N GLU A 194 -1.91 27.73 25.87
CA GLU A 194 -3.29 27.51 26.27
C GLU A 194 -3.96 28.82 26.75
N ALA A 195 -3.26 29.63 27.53
CA ALA A 195 -3.78 30.91 28.02
C ALA A 195 -4.12 31.86 26.86
N LEU A 196 -3.21 31.98 25.88
CA LEU A 196 -3.44 32.79 24.69
C LEU A 196 -4.58 32.22 23.82
N MET A 197 -4.64 30.91 23.64
CA MET A 197 -5.73 30.26 22.92
C MET A 197 -7.09 30.56 23.58
N ARG A 198 -7.19 30.48 24.92
CA ARG A 198 -8.41 30.82 25.67
C ARG A 198 -8.75 32.31 25.58
N GLU A 199 -7.77 33.19 25.71
CA GLU A 199 -7.94 34.66 25.53
C GLU A 199 -8.57 34.99 24.16
N LYS A 200 -8.17 34.23 23.14
CA LYS A 200 -8.67 34.34 21.76
C LYS A 200 -9.92 33.51 21.47
N ASN A 201 -10.62 33.03 22.51
CA ASN A 201 -11.87 32.27 22.39
C ASN A 201 -11.72 30.99 21.54
N VAL A 202 -10.58 30.31 21.66
CA VAL A 202 -10.42 28.93 21.18
C VAL A 202 -11.10 28.00 22.20
N PRO A 203 -12.04 27.12 21.77
CA PRO A 203 -12.74 26.22 22.67
C PRO A 203 -11.80 25.23 23.39
N ASP A 204 -12.12 24.87 24.64
CA ASP A 204 -11.32 23.93 25.43
C ASP A 204 -11.18 22.55 24.76
N TRP A 205 -12.21 22.08 24.05
CA TRP A 205 -12.12 20.82 23.30
C TRP A 205 -11.01 20.84 22.25
N TYR A 206 -10.76 22.01 21.62
CA TYR A 206 -9.74 22.18 20.60
C TYR A 206 -8.35 22.15 21.23
N ILE A 207 -8.18 22.85 22.36
CA ILE A 207 -6.94 22.84 23.16
C ILE A 207 -6.61 21.42 23.61
N GLU A 208 -7.60 20.69 24.13
CA GLU A 208 -7.44 19.30 24.54
C GLU A 208 -7.10 18.38 23.36
N SER A 209 -7.76 18.55 22.22
CA SER A 209 -7.43 17.81 20.99
C SER A 209 -5.97 18.02 20.57
N CYS A 210 -5.47 19.26 20.60
CA CYS A 210 -4.07 19.58 20.32
C CYS A 210 -3.08 18.89 21.27
N LYS A 211 -3.45 18.67 22.54
CA LYS A 211 -2.58 18.02 23.53
C LYS A 211 -2.48 16.50 23.33
N ARG A 212 -3.50 15.88 22.73
CA ARG A 212 -3.55 14.43 22.51
C ARG A 212 -2.67 13.98 21.34
N ILE A 213 -2.68 14.74 20.24
CA ILE A 213 -1.98 14.43 18.98
C ILE A 213 -0.50 14.12 19.22
N LYS A 214 -0.01 12.96 18.75
CA LYS A 214 1.43 12.58 18.83
C LYS A 214 2.19 12.87 17.54
N TYR A 215 1.51 12.79 16.41
CA TYR A 215 2.06 13.07 15.09
C TYR A 215 0.91 13.45 14.16
N MET A 216 1.15 14.37 13.22
CA MET A 216 0.10 14.74 12.26
C MET A 216 0.68 15.19 10.91
N PHE A 217 0.01 14.79 9.84
CA PHE A 217 0.39 15.08 8.46
C PHE A 217 0.20 16.55 8.05
N PRO A 218 1.05 17.05 7.13
CA PRO A 218 0.77 18.26 6.38
C PRO A 218 -0.29 18.01 5.30
N LYS A 219 -1.15 19.00 5.06
CA LYS A 219 -2.25 18.92 4.10
C LYS A 219 -1.77 18.61 2.67
N GLY A 220 -0.64 19.17 2.26
CA GLY A 220 -0.07 18.89 0.93
C GLY A 220 0.25 17.40 0.70
N HIS A 221 0.70 16.69 1.74
CA HIS A 221 0.99 15.26 1.66
C HIS A 221 -0.30 14.44 1.61
N ALA A 222 -1.29 14.74 2.46
CA ALA A 222 -2.61 14.12 2.40
C ALA A 222 -3.27 14.30 1.02
N VAL A 223 -3.23 15.51 0.45
CA VAL A 223 -3.74 15.76 -0.91
C VAL A 223 -3.02 14.90 -1.95
N ALA A 224 -1.69 14.83 -1.91
CA ALA A 224 -0.92 14.04 -2.87
C ALA A 224 -1.30 12.56 -2.83
N TYR A 225 -1.41 11.97 -1.64
CA TYR A 225 -1.76 10.56 -1.45
C TYR A 225 -3.21 10.28 -1.88
N VAL A 226 -4.16 11.13 -1.50
CA VAL A 226 -5.56 10.96 -1.91
C VAL A 226 -5.72 11.12 -3.43
N MET A 227 -4.95 12.00 -4.08
CA MET A 227 -4.91 12.07 -5.54
C MET A 227 -4.46 10.74 -6.16
N MET A 228 -3.45 10.07 -5.60
CA MET A 228 -3.01 8.76 -6.10
C MET A 228 -4.09 7.69 -5.86
N ALA A 229 -4.65 7.64 -4.65
CA ALA A 229 -5.69 6.69 -4.28
C ALA A 229 -6.94 6.81 -5.17
N VAL A 230 -7.42 8.03 -5.43
CA VAL A 230 -8.58 8.27 -6.30
C VAL A 230 -8.29 7.90 -7.76
N ARG A 231 -7.08 8.16 -8.26
CA ARG A 231 -6.67 7.73 -9.60
C ARG A 231 -6.66 6.21 -9.72
N ILE A 232 -6.07 5.52 -8.75
CA ILE A 232 -6.06 4.04 -8.71
C ILE A 232 -7.49 3.49 -8.59
N ALA A 233 -8.34 4.12 -7.77
CA ALA A 233 -9.74 3.76 -7.60
C ALA A 233 -10.55 3.91 -8.90
N TYR A 234 -10.23 4.88 -9.76
CA TYR A 234 -10.84 4.99 -11.07
C TYR A 234 -10.58 3.75 -11.93
N TYR A 235 -9.35 3.23 -11.95
CA TYR A 235 -9.07 1.96 -12.63
C TYR A 235 -9.78 0.79 -11.97
N LYS A 236 -9.89 0.75 -10.64
CA LYS A 236 -10.65 -0.29 -9.93
C LYS A 236 -12.11 -0.35 -10.41
N VAL A 237 -12.74 0.80 -10.62
CA VAL A 237 -14.14 0.89 -11.08
C VAL A 237 -14.28 0.55 -12.56
N TYR A 238 -13.46 1.15 -13.43
CA TYR A 238 -13.68 1.14 -14.87
C TYR A 238 -12.80 0.16 -15.66
N TYR A 239 -11.69 -0.30 -15.07
CA TYR A 239 -10.71 -1.22 -15.68
C TYR A 239 -10.31 -2.32 -14.67
N PRO A 240 -11.26 -3.15 -14.19
CA PRO A 240 -11.02 -4.06 -13.07
C PRO A 240 -9.91 -5.08 -13.34
N GLU A 241 -9.84 -5.67 -14.53
CA GLU A 241 -8.76 -6.62 -14.89
C GLU A 241 -7.37 -5.98 -14.78
N ALA A 242 -7.22 -4.76 -15.31
CA ALA A 242 -5.96 -4.01 -15.21
C ALA A 242 -5.62 -3.64 -13.76
N TYR A 243 -6.64 -3.26 -12.97
CA TYR A 243 -6.49 -2.99 -11.54
C TYR A 243 -5.96 -4.20 -10.78
N TYR A 244 -6.64 -5.35 -10.88
CA TYR A 244 -6.25 -6.56 -10.16
C TYR A 244 -4.89 -7.09 -10.64
N THR A 245 -4.67 -7.15 -11.96
CA THR A 245 -3.36 -7.55 -12.53
C THR A 245 -2.22 -6.69 -11.98
N THR A 246 -2.42 -5.38 -11.92
CA THR A 246 -1.41 -4.45 -11.40
C THR A 246 -1.23 -4.62 -9.89
N TYR A 247 -2.32 -4.72 -9.13
CA TYR A 247 -2.26 -4.90 -7.69
C TYR A 247 -1.45 -6.14 -7.32
N PHE A 248 -1.77 -7.29 -7.94
CA PHE A 248 -1.08 -8.54 -7.64
C PHE A 248 0.35 -8.59 -8.17
N THR A 249 0.67 -7.83 -9.22
CA THR A 249 2.06 -7.73 -9.71
C THR A 249 2.95 -6.86 -8.82
N VAL A 250 2.41 -5.77 -8.26
CA VAL A 250 3.23 -4.75 -7.59
C VAL A 250 3.22 -4.89 -6.07
N ARG A 251 2.11 -5.36 -5.47
CA ARG A 251 1.88 -5.27 -4.01
C ARG A 251 1.63 -6.60 -3.31
N ALA A 252 1.53 -7.72 -4.04
CA ALA A 252 1.07 -8.99 -3.46
C ALA A 252 2.20 -9.97 -3.15
N ASP A 253 3.10 -9.58 -2.25
CA ASP A 253 4.24 -10.41 -1.85
C ASP A 253 3.83 -11.75 -1.22
N ASP A 254 2.70 -11.78 -0.50
CA ASP A 254 2.17 -12.96 0.19
C ASP A 254 1.12 -13.73 -0.64
N PHE A 255 1.10 -13.58 -1.96
CA PHE A 255 0.17 -14.31 -2.83
C PHE A 255 0.48 -15.81 -2.83
N ASP A 256 -0.58 -16.63 -2.74
CA ASP A 256 -0.48 -18.09 -2.84
C ASP A 256 -1.36 -18.59 -3.99
N ALA A 257 -0.74 -18.83 -5.14
CA ALA A 257 -1.46 -19.29 -6.33
C ALA A 257 -2.09 -20.68 -6.15
N ASP A 258 -1.52 -21.55 -5.31
CA ASP A 258 -2.10 -22.88 -5.09
C ASP A 258 -3.44 -22.79 -4.34
N LEU A 259 -3.52 -21.88 -3.37
CA LEU A 259 -4.75 -21.60 -2.65
C LEU A 259 -5.74 -20.79 -3.50
N ILE A 260 -5.30 -19.66 -4.08
CA ILE A 260 -6.19 -18.67 -4.69
C ILE A 260 -6.80 -19.18 -6.00
N CYS A 261 -6.08 -20.01 -6.77
CA CYS A 261 -6.61 -20.60 -8.00
C CYS A 261 -7.63 -21.73 -7.76
N LYS A 262 -7.83 -22.18 -6.51
CA LYS A 262 -8.93 -23.09 -6.15
C LYS A 262 -10.31 -22.41 -6.14
N GLY A 263 -10.33 -21.07 -6.19
CA GLY A 263 -11.53 -20.28 -6.35
C GLY A 263 -12.14 -19.77 -5.04
N GLU A 264 -13.34 -19.21 -5.17
CA GLU A 264 -14.02 -18.41 -4.14
C GLU A 264 -14.18 -19.15 -2.80
N GLU A 265 -14.64 -20.40 -2.82
CA GLU A 265 -14.93 -21.16 -1.60
C GLU A 265 -13.67 -21.42 -0.75
N ALA A 266 -12.56 -21.77 -1.41
CA ALA A 266 -11.29 -22.00 -0.74
C ALA A 266 -10.73 -20.72 -0.12
N ILE A 267 -10.85 -19.60 -0.84
CA ILE A 267 -10.44 -18.28 -0.34
C ILE A 267 -11.26 -17.90 0.89
N LYS A 268 -12.59 -18.04 0.81
CA LYS A 268 -13.50 -17.71 1.91
C LYS A 268 -13.21 -18.54 3.16
N ALA A 269 -13.04 -19.85 3.00
CA ALA A 269 -12.69 -20.75 4.11
C ALA A 269 -11.37 -20.34 4.78
N LYS A 270 -10.35 -19.99 3.99
CA LYS A 270 -9.06 -19.54 4.55
C LYS A 270 -9.17 -18.18 5.23
N MET A 271 -9.97 -17.25 4.69
CA MET A 271 -10.22 -15.96 5.35
C MET A 271 -10.90 -16.14 6.71
N GLU A 272 -11.88 -17.04 6.82
CA GLU A 272 -12.55 -17.35 8.09
C GLU A 272 -11.58 -17.94 9.11
N GLU A 273 -10.73 -18.89 8.69
CA GLU A 273 -9.65 -19.46 9.52
C GLU A 273 -8.73 -18.35 10.06
N LEU A 274 -8.19 -17.50 9.18
CA LEU A 274 -7.23 -16.45 9.57
C LEU A 274 -7.88 -15.39 10.47
N ASN A 275 -9.13 -15.03 10.22
CA ASN A 275 -9.86 -14.10 11.08
C ASN A 275 -10.11 -14.68 12.48
N SER A 276 -10.31 -15.99 12.60
CA SER A 276 -10.53 -16.67 13.90
C SER A 276 -9.32 -16.60 14.84
N LEU A 277 -8.11 -16.42 14.27
CA LEU A 277 -6.88 -16.26 15.05
C LEU A 277 -6.82 -14.92 15.81
N GLY A 278 -7.58 -13.92 15.39
CA GLY A 278 -7.63 -12.60 16.02
C GLY A 278 -6.24 -11.98 16.17
N ASN A 279 -5.82 -11.71 17.41
CA ASN A 279 -4.51 -11.10 17.70
C ASN A 279 -3.32 -12.08 17.59
N ASN A 280 -3.57 -13.38 17.40
CA ASN A 280 -2.52 -14.40 17.22
C ASN A 280 -2.06 -14.56 15.77
N ILE A 281 -2.68 -13.83 14.84
CA ILE A 281 -2.30 -13.87 13.42
C ILE A 281 -0.87 -13.34 13.22
N SER A 282 -0.04 -14.08 12.50
CA SER A 282 1.33 -13.66 12.16
C SER A 282 1.35 -12.55 11.11
N VAL A 283 2.50 -11.88 10.95
CA VAL A 283 2.68 -10.83 9.93
C VAL A 283 2.44 -11.39 8.52
N LYS A 284 2.96 -12.57 8.22
CA LYS A 284 2.77 -13.26 6.92
C LYS A 284 1.30 -13.60 6.69
N GLU A 285 0.62 -14.15 7.68
CA GLU A 285 -0.80 -14.49 7.59
C GLU A 285 -1.69 -13.25 7.43
N LYS A 286 -1.32 -12.13 8.05
CA LYS A 286 -2.01 -10.85 7.87
C LYS A 286 -1.81 -10.30 6.45
N GLY A 287 -0.61 -10.46 5.88
CA GLY A 287 -0.32 -10.16 4.49
C GLY A 287 -1.19 -11.01 3.56
N LEU A 288 -1.17 -12.33 3.73
CA LEU A 288 -2.01 -13.26 3.00
C LEU A 288 -3.50 -12.91 3.11
N LEU A 289 -4.01 -12.62 4.32
CA LEU A 289 -5.41 -12.22 4.51
C LEU A 289 -5.78 -10.99 3.67
N THR A 290 -4.89 -10.01 3.56
CA THR A 290 -5.10 -8.82 2.72
C THR A 290 -5.21 -9.21 1.24
N ILE A 291 -4.35 -10.13 0.78
CA ILE A 291 -4.38 -10.64 -0.60
C ILE A 291 -5.66 -11.45 -0.86
N LEU A 292 -6.11 -12.25 0.11
CA LEU A 292 -7.33 -13.04 0.03
C LEU A 292 -8.58 -12.14 -0.03
N GLU A 293 -8.65 -11.05 0.77
CA GLU A 293 -9.75 -10.07 0.69
C GLU A 293 -9.92 -9.51 -0.73
N ILE A 294 -8.81 -9.18 -1.39
CA ILE A 294 -8.80 -8.58 -2.73
C ILE A 294 -9.05 -9.63 -3.81
N SER A 295 -8.53 -10.84 -3.64
CA SER A 295 -8.80 -11.98 -4.52
C SER A 295 -10.28 -12.36 -4.47
N TYR A 296 -10.86 -12.42 -3.28
CA TYR A 296 -12.28 -12.69 -3.08
C TYR A 296 -13.16 -11.60 -3.73
N GLU A 297 -12.81 -10.33 -3.56
CA GLU A 297 -13.48 -9.22 -4.28
C GLU A 297 -13.41 -9.41 -5.80
N MET A 298 -12.24 -9.76 -6.33
CA MET A 298 -12.06 -10.03 -7.76
C MET A 298 -13.00 -11.15 -8.26
N TYR A 299 -13.07 -12.27 -7.53
CA TYR A 299 -13.99 -13.36 -7.84
C TYR A 299 -15.46 -12.94 -7.77
N LYS A 300 -15.85 -12.16 -6.76
CA LYS A 300 -17.22 -11.62 -6.65
C LYS A 300 -17.61 -10.70 -7.79
N ARG A 301 -16.64 -10.08 -8.44
CA ARG A 301 -16.86 -9.24 -9.63
C ARG A 301 -16.88 -10.03 -10.93
N GLY A 302 -16.86 -11.37 -10.87
CA GLY A 302 -16.92 -12.26 -12.03
C GLY A 302 -15.60 -12.45 -12.77
N LEU A 303 -14.48 -12.01 -12.18
CA LEU A 303 -13.14 -12.27 -12.70
C LEU A 303 -12.55 -13.50 -12.03
N ASN A 304 -11.54 -14.11 -12.64
CA ASN A 304 -10.94 -15.35 -12.16
C ASN A 304 -9.42 -15.36 -12.38
N PHE A 305 -8.75 -16.25 -11.66
CA PHE A 305 -7.37 -16.61 -11.94
C PHE A 305 -7.29 -17.88 -12.77
N LEU A 306 -6.35 -17.89 -13.71
CA LEU A 306 -5.92 -19.10 -14.40
C LEU A 306 -4.90 -19.83 -13.52
N LYS A 307 -4.74 -21.13 -13.74
CA LYS A 307 -3.63 -21.87 -13.12
C LYS A 307 -2.28 -21.33 -13.60
N VAL A 308 -1.27 -21.46 -12.74
CA VAL A 308 0.11 -21.24 -13.16
C VAL A 308 0.46 -22.28 -14.22
N ASP A 309 1.14 -21.84 -15.27
CA ASP A 309 1.45 -22.65 -16.44
C ASP A 309 2.93 -22.48 -16.80
N LEU A 310 3.64 -23.59 -16.96
CA LEU A 310 5.08 -23.63 -17.17
C LEU A 310 5.53 -22.81 -18.40
N TYR A 311 4.69 -22.70 -19.42
CA TYR A 311 5.03 -22.07 -20.70
C TYR A 311 4.31 -20.75 -20.95
N LYS A 312 3.18 -20.50 -20.28
CA LYS A 312 2.41 -19.25 -20.43
C LYS A 312 2.64 -18.24 -19.32
N SER A 313 2.88 -18.68 -18.08
CA SER A 313 3.12 -17.76 -16.96
C SER A 313 4.43 -17.02 -17.13
N GLU A 314 4.45 -15.74 -16.78
CA GLU A 314 5.67 -14.95 -16.69
C GLU A 314 6.43 -15.26 -15.40
N ALA A 315 7.66 -14.76 -15.27
CA ALA A 315 8.47 -15.02 -14.08
C ALA A 315 7.88 -14.35 -12.82
N THR A 316 7.53 -13.06 -12.93
CA THR A 316 7.14 -12.24 -11.76
C THR A 316 5.94 -11.31 -11.99
N LYS A 317 5.31 -11.36 -13.17
CA LYS A 317 4.19 -10.46 -13.52
C LYS A 317 2.92 -11.24 -13.78
N PHE A 318 1.81 -10.75 -13.26
CA PHE A 318 0.50 -11.26 -13.66
C PHE A 318 0.20 -10.81 -15.09
N LYS A 319 -0.49 -11.66 -15.83
CA LYS A 319 -0.82 -11.43 -17.25
C LYS A 319 -2.31 -11.54 -17.48
N ILE A 320 -2.87 -10.57 -18.19
CA ILE A 320 -4.27 -10.61 -18.63
C ILE A 320 -4.37 -11.54 -19.84
N GLU A 321 -5.29 -12.50 -19.79
CA GLU A 321 -5.66 -13.39 -20.88
C GLU A 321 -7.19 -13.38 -21.05
N GLU A 322 -7.69 -13.88 -22.18
CA GLU A 322 -9.11 -13.90 -22.52
C GLU A 322 -9.97 -14.61 -21.45
N ASP A 323 -9.45 -15.69 -20.87
CA ASP A 323 -10.15 -16.53 -19.90
C ASP A 323 -9.91 -16.13 -18.43
N GLY A 324 -9.10 -15.09 -18.17
CA GLY A 324 -8.78 -14.63 -16.81
C GLY A 324 -7.36 -14.09 -16.63
N ILE A 325 -6.97 -13.86 -15.38
CA ILE A 325 -5.64 -13.36 -15.04
C ILE A 325 -4.72 -14.54 -14.72
N ARG A 326 -3.59 -14.67 -15.42
CA ARG A 326 -2.59 -15.71 -15.15
C ARG A 326 -1.58 -15.24 -14.10
N PRO A 327 -1.42 -15.97 -12.98
CA PRO A 327 -0.35 -15.69 -12.03
C PRO A 327 1.03 -16.09 -12.59
N PRO A 328 2.09 -15.37 -12.17
CA PRO A 328 3.47 -15.70 -12.51
C PRO A 328 3.95 -16.97 -11.79
N LEU A 329 5.10 -17.51 -12.23
CA LEU A 329 5.72 -18.67 -11.57
C LEU A 329 6.11 -18.38 -10.12
N ASN A 330 6.56 -17.17 -9.79
CA ASN A 330 6.94 -16.80 -8.42
C ASN A 330 5.75 -16.63 -7.46
N ALA A 331 4.51 -16.68 -7.96
CA ALA A 331 3.30 -16.65 -7.13
C ALA A 331 3.02 -18.00 -6.44
N LEU A 332 3.78 -19.05 -6.78
CA LEU A 332 3.75 -20.32 -6.07
C LEU A 332 4.70 -20.29 -4.88
N GLN A 333 4.19 -20.65 -3.70
CA GLN A 333 4.99 -20.66 -2.47
C GLN A 333 6.20 -21.60 -2.61
N GLY A 334 7.40 -21.05 -2.38
CA GLY A 334 8.67 -21.77 -2.53
C GLY A 334 9.36 -21.57 -3.90
N VAL A 335 8.71 -20.90 -4.85
CA VAL A 335 9.32 -20.49 -6.13
C VAL A 335 9.75 -19.03 -6.03
N GLY A 336 11.03 -18.78 -5.73
CA GLY A 336 11.55 -17.41 -5.66
C GLY A 336 11.81 -16.80 -7.05
N ASP A 337 11.95 -15.46 -7.09
CA ASP A 337 12.19 -14.68 -8.32
C ASP A 337 13.30 -15.23 -9.22
N ASN A 338 14.43 -15.63 -8.66
CA ASN A 338 15.56 -16.15 -9.43
C ASN A 338 15.24 -17.50 -10.09
N ALA A 339 14.50 -18.36 -9.38
CA ALA A 339 14.05 -19.64 -9.92
C ALA A 339 13.06 -19.41 -11.06
N ALA A 340 12.06 -18.55 -10.85
CA ALA A 340 11.07 -18.19 -11.85
C ALA A 340 11.71 -17.58 -13.11
N LYS A 341 12.64 -16.64 -12.97
CA LYS A 341 13.38 -16.02 -14.08
C LYS A 341 14.19 -17.06 -14.84
N SER A 342 14.94 -17.92 -14.13
CA SER A 342 15.74 -18.97 -14.76
C SER A 342 14.90 -19.96 -15.57
N ILE A 343 13.71 -20.35 -15.07
CA ILE A 343 12.78 -21.21 -15.81
C ILE A 343 12.32 -20.53 -17.11
N VAL A 344 11.90 -19.26 -17.04
CA VAL A 344 11.46 -18.50 -18.21
C VAL A 344 12.58 -18.29 -19.22
N GLU A 345 13.80 -18.03 -18.77
CA GLU A 345 14.96 -17.92 -19.65
C GLU A 345 15.29 -19.26 -20.35
N CYS A 346 15.25 -20.36 -19.60
CA CYS A 346 15.61 -21.68 -20.12
C CYS A 346 14.59 -22.24 -21.12
N ARG A 347 13.29 -21.97 -20.93
CA ARG A 347 12.22 -22.47 -21.82
C ARG A 347 12.26 -21.84 -23.22
N VAL A 348 12.89 -20.67 -23.38
CA VAL A 348 13.10 -20.04 -24.70
C VAL A 348 14.01 -20.90 -25.58
N ASN A 349 14.92 -21.66 -24.97
CA ASN A 349 15.85 -22.54 -25.68
C ASN A 349 15.29 -23.95 -25.96
N GLY A 350 13.96 -24.09 -25.97
CA GLY A 350 13.25 -25.33 -26.25
C GLY A 350 12.48 -25.88 -25.04
N GLU A 351 11.49 -26.73 -25.33
CA GLU A 351 10.67 -27.38 -24.30
C GLU A 351 11.50 -28.24 -23.34
N PHE A 352 11.01 -28.41 -22.13
CA PHE A 352 11.59 -29.32 -21.15
C PHE A 352 11.07 -30.73 -21.40
N ILE A 353 11.99 -31.68 -21.54
CA ILE A 353 11.66 -33.07 -21.90
C ILE A 353 11.35 -33.96 -20.69
N SER A 354 11.73 -33.54 -19.48
CA SER A 354 11.39 -34.20 -18.22
C SER A 354 11.51 -33.23 -17.05
N LYS A 355 11.02 -33.64 -15.87
CA LYS A 355 11.17 -32.87 -14.62
C LYS A 355 12.65 -32.74 -14.24
N GLU A 356 13.45 -33.78 -14.51
CA GLU A 356 14.90 -33.73 -14.36
C GLU A 356 15.55 -32.70 -15.29
N ASP A 357 15.18 -32.67 -16.57
CA ASP A 357 15.69 -31.70 -17.54
C ASP A 357 15.37 -30.26 -17.13
N LEU A 358 14.12 -30.00 -16.73
CA LEU A 358 13.69 -28.72 -16.17
C LEU A 358 14.58 -28.32 -14.99
N ARG A 359 14.76 -29.21 -14.02
CA ARG A 359 15.57 -28.94 -12.82
C ARG A 359 17.01 -28.59 -13.14
N LEU A 360 17.65 -29.39 -14.02
CA LEU A 360 19.06 -29.23 -14.36
C LEU A 360 19.31 -27.97 -15.20
N ARG A 361 18.50 -27.75 -16.25
CA ARG A 361 18.64 -26.58 -17.14
C ARG A 361 18.39 -25.27 -16.41
N SER A 362 17.29 -25.20 -15.67
CA SER A 362 16.92 -23.99 -14.93
C SER A 362 17.61 -23.85 -13.57
N LYS A 363 18.43 -24.83 -13.17
CA LYS A 363 19.18 -24.84 -11.90
C LYS A 363 18.29 -24.59 -10.67
N VAL A 364 17.05 -25.04 -10.71
CA VAL A 364 16.10 -24.88 -9.59
C VAL A 364 16.21 -26.03 -8.60
N SER A 365 15.77 -25.80 -7.36
CA SER A 365 15.79 -26.83 -6.32
C SER A 365 14.75 -27.91 -6.59
N LYS A 366 14.91 -29.06 -5.94
CA LYS A 366 13.89 -30.13 -5.97
C LYS A 366 12.55 -29.64 -5.44
N THR A 367 12.55 -28.81 -4.40
CA THR A 367 11.34 -28.21 -3.82
C THR A 367 10.58 -27.37 -4.84
N VAL A 368 11.26 -26.61 -5.71
CA VAL A 368 10.60 -25.86 -6.78
C VAL A 368 9.87 -26.80 -7.75
N ILE A 369 10.50 -27.92 -8.12
CA ILE A 369 9.89 -28.93 -8.99
C ILE A 369 8.66 -29.54 -8.31
N GLU A 370 8.77 -29.92 -7.03
CA GLU A 370 7.66 -30.48 -6.25
C GLU A 370 6.49 -29.48 -6.16
N THR A 371 6.76 -28.19 -5.93
CA THR A 371 5.73 -27.15 -5.92
C THR A 371 5.03 -27.01 -7.28
N LEU A 372 5.78 -26.96 -8.37
CA LEU A 372 5.23 -26.86 -9.73
C LEU A 372 4.37 -28.09 -10.06
N ASP A 373 4.83 -29.28 -9.69
CA ASP A 373 4.13 -30.55 -9.92
C ASP A 373 2.83 -30.62 -9.12
N ASN A 374 2.87 -30.30 -7.82
CA ASN A 374 1.71 -30.30 -6.94
C ASN A 374 0.60 -29.34 -7.42
N HIS A 375 0.97 -28.20 -8.00
CA HIS A 375 0.02 -27.26 -8.60
C HIS A 375 -0.60 -27.79 -9.92
N GLY A 376 0.08 -28.75 -10.56
CA GLY A 376 -0.28 -29.31 -11.86
C GLY A 376 0.43 -28.69 -13.06
N CYS A 377 1.50 -27.89 -12.86
CA CYS A 377 2.25 -27.28 -13.96
C CYS A 377 3.03 -28.29 -14.81
N LEU A 378 3.34 -29.46 -14.23
CA LEU A 378 4.18 -30.50 -14.84
C LEU A 378 3.36 -31.74 -15.23
N GLU A 379 2.03 -31.62 -15.31
CA GLU A 379 1.16 -32.72 -15.69
C GLU A 379 1.53 -33.27 -17.08
N GLY A 380 1.67 -34.59 -17.19
CA GLY A 380 2.10 -35.27 -18.42
C GLY A 380 3.63 -35.29 -18.64
N MET A 381 4.43 -34.63 -17.80
CA MET A 381 5.89 -34.66 -17.88
C MET A 381 6.47 -35.89 -17.18
N GLN A 382 7.42 -36.59 -17.82
CA GLN A 382 8.12 -37.73 -17.22
C GLN A 382 9.13 -37.27 -16.16
N GLU A 383 9.45 -38.16 -15.20
CA GLU A 383 10.43 -37.87 -14.13
C GLU A 383 11.84 -37.64 -14.69
N SER A 384 12.31 -38.52 -15.57
CA SER A 384 13.66 -38.50 -16.13
C SER A 384 13.67 -38.81 -17.63
N ASN A 385 14.77 -38.44 -18.29
CA ASN A 385 15.00 -38.76 -19.69
C ASN A 385 15.42 -40.23 -19.83
N GLN A 386 14.70 -41.01 -20.64
CA GLN A 386 15.10 -42.39 -20.94
C GLN A 386 16.20 -42.47 -22.02
N LEU A 387 16.42 -41.39 -22.78
CA LEU A 387 17.43 -41.28 -23.84
C LEU A 387 18.12 -39.90 -23.76
N SER A 388 19.45 -39.88 -23.81
CA SER A 388 20.25 -38.67 -24.02
C SER A 388 20.95 -38.77 -25.37
N LEU A 389 20.79 -37.78 -26.24
CA LEU A 389 21.23 -37.86 -27.65
C LEU A 389 22.65 -37.34 -27.88
N PHE A 390 23.23 -36.60 -26.92
CA PHE A 390 24.61 -36.13 -26.96
C PHE A 390 25.16 -36.10 -25.52
N GLY A 391 25.91 -37.15 -25.16
CA GLY A 391 26.66 -37.22 -23.90
C GLY A 391 28.01 -36.55 -24.02
#